data_AF-A0A9P1F165-F1
#
_entry.id   AF-A0A9P1F165-F1
#
_cell.length_a   1.000
_cell.length_b   1.000
_cell.length_c   1.000
_cell.angle_alpha   90.00
_cell.angle_beta   90.00
_cell.angle_gamma   90.00
#
_symmetry.space_group_name_H-M   'P 1'
#
loop_
_entity.id
_entity.type
_entity.pdbx_description
1 polymer ?
#
loop_
_entity_poly.entity_id
_entity_poly.type
_entity_poly.pdbx_seq_one_letter_code
_entity_poly.pdbx_strand_id
1 'polypeptide(L)' 'MVSSKNDEEPRTFQCAYSREKMLDLNTSPICLLRPRCFHTVVRNLPELLRAAPSPNCSPLLVELLN' A
#
# COMPACT_ATOMS: atom_id res chain seq x y z
N MET A 1 12.25 26.67 -34.05
CA MET A 1 12.22 25.36 -33.38
C MET A 1 11.36 25.51 -32.14
N VAL A 2 10.13 24.98 -32.16
CA VAL A 2 9.26 24.99 -30.99
C VAL A 2 9.81 23.92 -30.04
N SER A 3 10.31 24.34 -28.88
CA SER A 3 10.77 23.42 -27.86
C SER A 3 9.60 23.23 -26.89
N SER A 4 8.73 22.28 -27.21
CA SER A 4 7.67 21.86 -26.30
C SER A 4 8.33 21.10 -25.14
N LYS A 5 8.56 21.83 -24.04
CA LYS A 5 8.76 21.23 -22.73
C LYS A 5 7.46 20.53 -22.34
N ASN A 6 7.40 19.23 -22.57
CA ASN A 6 6.42 18.40 -21.90
C ASN A 6 6.94 18.15 -20.49
N ASP A 7 6.67 19.10 -19.60
CA ASP A 7 6.74 18.86 -18.16
C ASP A 7 5.60 17.87 -17.84
N GLU A 8 5.93 16.57 -17.79
CA GLU A 8 5.03 15.53 -17.31
C GLU A 8 4.87 15.72 -15.79
N GLU A 9 3.96 16.62 -15.42
CA GLU A 9 3.46 16.77 -14.05
C GLU A 9 3.11 15.39 -13.49
N PRO A 10 3.60 15.02 -12.28
CA PRO A 10 3.22 13.78 -11.64
C PRO A 10 1.72 13.84 -11.41
N ARG A 11 0.95 13.09 -12.20
CA ARG A 11 -0.50 12.97 -12.03
C ARG A 11 -0.76 12.54 -10.60
N THR A 12 -1.16 13.48 -9.76
CA THR A 12 -1.64 13.19 -8.42
C THR A 12 -2.92 12.39 -8.64
N PHE A 13 -2.81 11.07 -8.49
CA PHE A 13 -3.96 10.19 -8.51
C PHE A 13 -4.80 10.56 -7.28
N GLN A 14 -5.75 11.47 -7.48
CA GLN A 14 -6.71 11.88 -6.47
C GLN A 14 -7.75 10.76 -6.33
N CYS A 15 -7.30 9.63 -5.79
CA CYS A 15 -8.12 8.47 -5.50
C CYS A 15 -8.23 8.32 -3.98
N ALA A 16 -8.72 9.37 -3.34
CA ALA A 16 -9.10 9.32 -1.93
C ALA A 16 -10.54 8.79 -1.86
N TYR A 17 -10.72 7.61 -1.28
CA TYR A 17 -12.03 7.07 -1.00
C TYR A 17 -12.43 7.42 0.44
N SER A 18 -13.68 7.81 0.65
CA SER A 18 -14.22 7.91 2.01
C SER A 18 -14.25 6.53 2.67
N ARG A 19 -14.37 6.50 4.00
CA ARG A 19 -14.49 5.25 4.76
C ARG A 19 -15.67 4.41 4.29
N GLU A 20 -16.81 5.05 4.09
CA GLU A 20 -18.05 4.42 3.62
C GLU A 20 -17.82 3.78 2.25
N LYS A 21 -17.18 4.53 1.35
CA LYS A 21 -16.87 4.02 0.00
C LYS A 21 -15.93 2.82 0.03
N MET A 22 -14.95 2.81 0.93
CA MET A 22 -14.05 1.66 1.11
C MET A 22 -14.78 0.43 1.66
N LEU A 23 -15.72 0.62 2.59
CA LEU A 23 -16.54 -0.47 3.11
C LEU A 23 -17.42 -1.09 2.01
N ASP A 24 -18.04 -0.26 1.17
CA ASP A 24 -18.81 -0.76 0.04
C ASP A 24 -17.94 -1.57 -0.93
N LEU A 25 -16.74 -1.07 -1.26
CA LEU A 25 -15.80 -1.74 -2.16
C LEU A 25 -15.29 -3.09 -1.62
N ASN A 26 -15.18 -3.23 -0.29
CA ASN A 26 -14.73 -4.47 0.36
C ASN A 26 -15.66 -5.66 0.06
N THR A 27 -16.93 -5.39 -0.23
CA THR A 27 -17.92 -6.43 -0.59
C THR A 27 -17.75 -6.96 -2.01
N SER A 28 -16.90 -6.34 -2.84
CA SER A 28 -16.73 -6.70 -4.24
C SER A 28 -16.11 -8.09 -4.42
N PRO A 29 -16.62 -8.94 -5.34
CA PRO A 29 -16.04 -10.25 -5.64
C PRO A 29 -14.56 -10.19 -6.05
N ILE A 30 -14.08 -9.05 -6.56
CA ILE A 30 -12.66 -8.88 -6.93
C ILE A 30 -11.73 -9.04 -5.72
N CYS A 31 -12.21 -8.71 -4.51
CA CYS A 31 -11.46 -8.84 -3.27
C CYS A 31 -11.24 -10.31 -2.87
N LEU A 32 -11.98 -11.26 -3.45
CA LEU A 32 -11.80 -12.69 -3.22
C LEU A 32 -10.75 -13.31 -4.17
N LEU A 33 -10.31 -12.56 -5.18
CA LEU A 33 -9.34 -13.04 -6.15
C LEU A 33 -7.91 -12.90 -5.63
N ARG A 34 -7.04 -13.85 -5.99
CA ARG A 34 -5.61 -13.72 -5.70
C ARG A 34 -5.05 -12.47 -6.39
N PRO A 35 -4.39 -11.55 -5.66
CA PRO A 35 -3.79 -10.37 -6.25
C PRO A 35 -2.74 -10.72 -7.30
N ARG A 36 -2.47 -9.77 -8.19
CA ARG A 36 -1.27 -9.85 -9.04
C ARG A 36 -0.04 -10.00 -8.14
N CYS A 37 0.90 -10.86 -8.54
CA CYS A 37 2.13 -11.15 -7.79
C CYS A 37 1.94 -11.86 -6.43
N PHE A 38 0.76 -12.40 -6.10
CA PHE A 38 0.52 -13.16 -4.87
C PHE A 38 1.61 -14.21 -4.59
N HIS A 39 2.00 -14.98 -5.61
CA HIS A 39 3.05 -16.00 -5.49
C HIS A 39 4.40 -15.42 -5.05
N THR A 40 4.80 -14.28 -5.62
CA THR A 40 6.07 -13.61 -5.29
C THR A 40 6.07 -13.13 -3.85
N VAL A 41 4.96 -12.54 -3.39
CA VAL A 41 4.82 -12.08 -2.00
C VAL A 41 4.91 -13.27 -1.05
N VAL A 42 4.15 -14.34 -1.28
CA VAL A 42 4.15 -15.53 -0.43
C VAL A 42 5.54 -16.17 -0.37
N ARG A 43 6.24 -16.27 -1.51
CA ARG A 43 7.61 -16.81 -1.57
C ARG A 43 8.60 -15.99 -0.72
N ASN A 44 8.47 -14.66 -0.73
CA ASN A 44 9.39 -13.76 -0.04
C ASN A 44 8.98 -13.47 1.42
N LEU A 45 7.77 -13.89 1.83
CA LEU A 45 7.21 -13.60 3.15
C LEU A 45 8.12 -14.01 4.31
N PRO A 46 8.81 -15.17 4.31
CA PRO A 46 9.71 -15.54 5.41
C PRO A 46 10.85 -14.53 5.63
N GLU A 47 11.47 -14.04 4.55
CA GLU A 47 12.52 -13.03 4.66
C GLU A 47 11.96 -11.68 5.10
N LEU A 48 10.78 -11.31 4.62
CA LEU A 48 10.11 -10.08 5.02
C LEU A 48 9.78 -10.08 6.52
N LEU A 49 9.35 -11.21 7.07
CA LEU A 49 9.09 -11.38 8.50
C LEU A 49 10.37 -11.35 9.34
N ARG A 50 11.49 -11.90 8.83
CA ARG A 50 12.80 -11.79 9.51
C ARG A 50 13.34 -10.37 9.52
N ALA A 51 13.11 -9.63 8.43
CA ALA A 51 13.53 -8.23 8.30
C ALA A 51 12.57 -7.24 8.98
N ALA A 52 11.39 -7.70 9.42
CA ALA A 52 10.41 -6.84 10.07
C ALA A 52 11.01 -6.31 11.39
N PRO A 53 10.95 -4.99 11.64
CA PRO A 53 11.39 -4.44 12.90
C PRO A 53 10.59 -5.08 14.03
N SER A 54 11.29 -5.52 15.09
CA SER A 54 10.65 -6.03 16.29
C SER A 54 9.64 -4.98 16.80
N PRO A 55 8.39 -5.37 17.10
CA PRO A 55 7.38 -4.41 17.59
C PRO A 55 7.83 -3.71 18.87
N ASN A 56 8.73 -4.33 19.63
CA ASN A 56 9.29 -3.80 20.88
C ASN A 56 10.40 -2.75 20.67
N CYS A 57 10.79 -2.45 19.42
CA CYS A 57 11.89 -1.53 19.10
C CYS A 57 11.44 -0.30 18.30
N SER A 58 10.13 -0.15 18.07
CA SER A 58 9.55 1.01 17.39
C SER A 58 9.29 2.13 18.42
N PRO A 59 9.97 3.29 18.33
CA PRO A 59 9.71 4.43 19.22
C PRO A 59 8.23 4.85 19.18
N LEU A 60 7.59 4.71 18.00
CA LEU A 60 6.19 5.05 17.77
C LEU A 60 5.20 4.09 18.47
N LEU A 61 5.56 2.83 18.68
CA LEU A 61 4.71 1.87 19.40
C LEU A 61 4.77 2.10 20.91
N VAL A 62 5.92 2.51 21.45
CA VAL A 62 6.09 2.89 22.86
C VAL A 62 5.33 4.19 23.16
N GLU A 63 5.29 5.12 22.21
CA GLU A 63 4.55 6.39 22.34
C GLU A 63 3.03 6.21 22.30
N LEU A 64 2.52 5.18 21.61
CA LEU A 64 1.09 4.87 21.54
C LEU A 64 0.57 4.05 22.73
N LEU A 65 1.47 3.47 23.53
CA LEU A 65 1.14 2.61 24.67
C LEU A 65 1.41 3.26 26.05
N ASN A 66 1.92 4.49 26.08
CA ASN A 66 1.94 5.37 27.26
C ASN A 66 0.86 6.45 27.15
#